data_AF-A0ABD6AD99-F1
#
_entry.id   AF-A0ABD6AD99-F1
#
_cell.length_a   1.000
_cell.length_b   1.000
_cell.length_c   1.000
_cell.angle_alpha   90.00
_cell.angle_beta   90.00
_cell.angle_gamma   90.00
#
_symmetry.space_group_name_H-M   'P 1'
#
loop_
_entity.id
_entity.type
_entity.pdbx_description
1 polymer ?
#
loop_
_entity_poly.entity_id
_entity_poly.type
_entity_poly.pdbx_seq_one_letter_code
_entity_poly.pdbx_strand_id
1 'polypeptide(L)' 'MEREFTYRCLSCGRRATATRRPNGCQHCGGSLVNETLDRWRLQDTA' A
#
# COMPACT_ATOMS: atom_id res chain seq x y z
N MET A 1 4.36 -12.86 16.00
CA MET A 1 3.24 -12.52 15.11
C MET A 1 3.67 -11.33 14.27
N GLU A 2 4.03 -11.56 13.01
CA GLU A 2 4.46 -10.48 12.11
C GLU A 2 3.24 -9.66 11.68
N ARG A 3 3.36 -8.33 11.60
CA ARG A 3 2.27 -7.46 11.15
C ARG A 3 2.20 -7.50 9.63
N GLU A 4 1.05 -7.85 9.08
CA GLU A 4 0.76 -7.75 7.65
C GLU A 4 0.29 -6.34 7.29
N PHE A 5 0.77 -5.81 6.16
CA PHE A 5 0.38 -4.52 5.63
C PHE A 5 -0.22 -4.69 4.23
N THR A 6 -1.23 -3.87 3.93
CA THR A 6 -1.85 -3.79 2.62
C THR A 6 -1.26 -2.63 1.85
N TYR A 7 -0.78 -2.92 0.64
CA TYR A 7 -0.23 -1.94 -0.28
C TYR A 7 -1.10 -1.84 -1.53
N ARG A 8 -1.36 -0.63 -2.01
CA ARG A 8 -2.09 -0.36 -3.26
C ARG A 8 -1.16 0.26 -4.29
N CYS A 9 -1.26 -0.24 -5.53
CA CYS A 9 -0.58 0.35 -6.66
C CYS A 9 -1.31 1.60 -7.14
N LEU A 10 -0.58 2.70 -7.27
CA LEU A 10 -1.11 3.96 -7.80
C LEU A 10 -1.37 3.90 -9.31
N SER A 11 -0.66 3.03 -10.04
CA SER A 11 -0.76 2.95 -11.49
C SER A 11 -1.93 2.06 -11.97
N CYS A 12 -2.13 0.90 -11.35
CA CYS A 12 -3.13 -0.08 -11.79
C CYS A 12 -4.20 -0.40 -10.73
N GLY A 13 -4.12 0.19 -9.53
CA GLY A 13 -5.08 -0.02 -8.46
C GLY A 13 -5.03 -1.37 -7.76
N ARG A 14 -4.18 -2.32 -8.21
CA ARG A 14 -4.04 -3.63 -7.56
C ARG A 14 -3.51 -3.51 -6.15
N ARG A 15 -3.96 -4.42 -5.29
CA ARG A 15 -3.55 -4.51 -3.90
C ARG A 15 -2.68 -5.75 -3.67
N ALA A 16 -1.76 -5.64 -2.72
CA ALA A 16 -0.91 -6.73 -2.28
C ALA A 16 -0.76 -6.66 -0.76
N THR A 17 -0.88 -7.81 -0.11
CA THR A 17 -0.62 -7.94 1.33
C THR A 17 0.79 -8.47 1.52
N ALA A 18 1.59 -7.82 2.37
CA ALA A 18 2.94 -8.24 2.66
C ALA A 18 3.36 -7.78 4.07
N THR A 19 4.21 -8.57 4.73
CA THR A 19 4.82 -8.20 6.02
C THR A 19 5.88 -7.11 5.88
N ARG A 20 6.41 -6.89 4.68
CA ARG A 20 7.36 -5.82 4.33
C ARG A 20 6.92 -5.10 3.06
N ARG A 21 7.32 -3.83 2.91
CA ARG A 21 7.01 -3.03 1.73
C ARG A 21 7.61 -3.67 0.47
N PRO A 22 6.78 -4.04 -0.52
CA PRO A 22 7.30 -4.52 -1.79
C PRO A 22 7.96 -3.37 -2.56
N ASN A 23 8.99 -3.69 -3.36
CA ASN A 23 9.71 -2.69 -4.17
C ASN A 23 8.82 -2.03 -5.24
N GLY A 24 7.74 -2.70 -5.66
CA GLY A 24 6.79 -2.19 -6.63
C GLY A 24 5.66 -3.18 -6.88
N CYS A 25 4.66 -2.76 -7.64
CA CYS A 25 3.57 -3.64 -8.03
C CYS A 25 4.09 -4.80 -8.88
N GLN A 26 3.83 -6.05 -8.47
CA GLN A 26 4.26 -7.23 -9.23
C GLN A 26 3.60 -7.37 -10.60
N HIS A 27 2.54 -6.62 -10.88
CA HIS A 27 1.83 -6.70 -12.15
C HIS A 27 2.30 -5.68 -13.19
N CYS A 28 2.58 -4.45 -12.78
CA CYS A 28 2.91 -3.35 -13.69
C CYS A 28 4.20 -2.59 -13.32
N GLY A 29 4.88 -2.96 -12.23
CA GLY A 29 6.04 -2.26 -11.70
C GLY A 29 5.74 -0.91 -11.03
N GLY A 30 4.48 -0.46 -11.03
CA GLY A 30 4.09 0.84 -10.51
C GLY A 30 4.28 1.01 -8.99
N SER A 31 4.36 2.27 -8.56
CA SER A 31 4.56 2.64 -7.16
C SER A 31 3.45 2.14 -6.24
N LEU A 32 3.85 1.64 -5.07
CA LEU A 32 2.96 1.14 -4.02
C LEU A 32 2.90 2.12 -2.84
N VAL A 33 1.68 2.40 -2.38
CA VAL A 33 1.37 3.12 -1.14
C VAL A 33 0.83 2.16 -0.08
N ASN A 34 1.13 2.39 1.20
CA ASN A 34 0.70 1.53 2.29
C ASN A 34 -0.69 1.95 2.78
N GLU A 35 -1.76 1.29 2.32
CA GLU A 35 -3.14 1.60 2.73
C GLU A 35 -3.39 1.36 4.23
N THR A 36 -2.68 0.41 4.85
CA THR A 36 -2.83 0.12 6.28
C THR A 36 -2.34 1.29 7.15
N LEU A 37 -1.32 2.02 6.69
CA LEU A 37 -0.76 3.19 7.38
C LEU A 37 -1.33 4.52 6.86
N ASP A 38 -1.82 4.59 5.61
CA ASP A 38 -2.38 5.80 5.01
C ASP A 38 -3.73 6.22 5.61
N ARG A 39 -4.39 5.34 6.38
CA ARG A 39 -5.63 5.66 7.11
C ARG A 39 -5.50 6.83 8.10
N TRP A 40 -4.29 7.26 8.42
CA TRP A 40 -4.01 8.41 9.27
C TRP A 40 -3.86 9.73 8.52
N ARG A 41 -3.74 9.73 7.17
CA ARG A 41 -3.47 10.96 6.40
C ARG A 41 -4.71 11.63 5.79
N LEU A 42 -5.85 10.97 5.85
CA LEU A 42 -7.14 11.46 5.32
C LEU A 42 -8.07 12.05 6.40
N GLN A 43 -7.63 12.14 7.66
CA GLN A 43 -8.43 12.71 8.76
C GLN A 43 -8.08 14.18 9.09
N ASP A 44 -7.11 14.80 8.40
CA ASP A 44 -6.67 16.20 8.63
C ASP A 44 -7.19 17.20 7.59
N THR A 45 -8.25 16.86 6.85
CA THR A 45 -8.99 17.84 6.04
C THR A 45 -10.43 17.91 6.55
N ALA A 46 -10.62 18.62 7.66
CA ALA A 46 -11.90 19.11 8.15
C ALA A 46 -11.77 20.60 8.50
#